data_AF-A0A963DX83-F1
#
_entry.id   AF-A0A963DX83-F1
#
_cell.length_a   1.000
_cell.length_b   1.000
_cell.length_c   1.000
_cell.angle_alpha   90.00
_cell.angle_beta   90.00
_cell.angle_gamma   90.00
#
_symmetry.space_group_name_H-M   'P 1'
#
loop_
_entity.id
_entity.type
_entity.pdbx_description
1 polymer ?
#
loop_
_entity_poly.entity_id
_entity_poly.type
_entity_poly.pdbx_seq_one_letter_code
_entity_poly.pdbx_strand_id
1 'polypeptide(L)'
;MKIEFISDVVCPWCAIGLHALEQALARIGEELAVDLQFRAFELNPDMAREGEDLREHLVRKYGLAPRQLERGQAALRERGAAVGFEFGERSRIWNTFDAHRLVHWAGLGGRQREMKHALLRAYHTRGENIASREVLVALAQEVSLDPRQAGEVLDSGAHGDDVRHSERRWQRLGIQAVPSLLVDGRHLIQGGHPPEVFEQLLRQLDAATDERNRAV
;
A
#
# COMPACT_ATOMS: atom_id res chain seq x y z
N MET A 1 2.88 19.41 -3.51
CA MET A 1 2.34 18.68 -2.35
C MET A 1 3.00 17.32 -2.21
N LYS A 2 3.53 16.99 -1.03
CA LYS A 2 4.10 15.68 -0.71
C LYS A 2 3.03 14.80 -0.05
N ILE A 3 2.86 13.58 -0.54
CA ILE A 3 1.93 12.60 0.03
C ILE A 3 2.71 11.32 0.38
N GLU A 4 2.80 11.00 1.66
CA GLU A 4 3.30 9.71 2.12
C GLU A 4 2.12 8.74 2.28
N PHE A 5 2.02 7.74 1.41
CA PHE A 5 1.00 6.69 1.45
C PHE A 5 1.50 5.49 2.26
N ILE A 6 1.13 5.45 3.53
CA ILE A 6 1.44 4.38 4.47
C ILE A 6 0.50 3.20 4.21
N SER A 7 1.08 2.06 3.82
CA SER A 7 0.29 0.91 3.39
C SER A 7 0.98 -0.42 3.60
N ASP A 8 0.17 -1.48 3.69
CA ASP A 8 0.63 -2.86 3.60
C ASP A 8 0.26 -3.46 2.23
N VAL A 9 0.97 -4.48 1.78
CA VAL A 9 0.62 -5.23 0.55
C VAL A 9 -0.55 -6.17 0.79
N VAL A 10 -0.68 -6.74 1.99
CA VAL A 10 -1.76 -7.68 2.30
C VAL A 10 -3.10 -7.01 2.64
N CYS A 11 -3.12 -5.68 2.74
CA CYS A 11 -4.31 -4.92 3.10
C CYS A 11 -5.15 -4.62 1.84
N PRO A 12 -6.36 -5.22 1.69
CA PRO A 12 -7.19 -4.98 0.51
C PRO A 12 -7.67 -3.53 0.41
N TRP A 13 -7.85 -2.84 1.54
CA TRP A 13 -8.18 -1.42 1.55
C TRP A 13 -7.04 -0.54 1.06
N CYS A 14 -5.78 -0.99 1.15
CA CYS A 14 -4.65 -0.27 0.55
C CYS A 14 -4.69 -0.34 -0.98
N ALA A 15 -5.13 -1.46 -1.56
CA ALA A 15 -5.34 -1.56 -3.00
C ALA A 15 -6.44 -0.59 -3.46
N ILE A 16 -7.61 -0.63 -2.82
CA ILE A 16 -8.73 0.26 -3.13
C ILE A 16 -8.33 1.73 -2.93
N GLY A 17 -7.72 2.05 -1.79
CA GLY A 17 -7.33 3.42 -1.43
C GLY A 17 -6.29 4.00 -2.38
N LEU A 18 -5.32 3.20 -2.85
CA LEU A 18 -4.35 3.66 -3.83
C LEU A 18 -5.01 3.99 -5.18
N HIS A 19 -5.86 3.10 -5.68
CA HIS A 19 -6.56 3.33 -6.95
C HIS A 19 -7.50 4.54 -6.84
N ALA A 20 -8.20 4.70 -5.72
CA ALA A 20 -9.04 5.85 -5.46
C ALA A 20 -8.25 7.17 -5.40
N LEU A 21 -7.11 7.17 -4.70
CA LEU A 21 -6.21 8.32 -4.63
C LEU A 21 -5.70 8.70 -6.02
N GLU A 22 -5.25 7.73 -6.81
CA GLU A 22 -4.72 8.00 -8.14
C GLU A 22 -5.79 8.51 -9.11
N GLN A 23 -7.03 8.03 -9.01
CA GLN A 23 -8.15 8.62 -9.75
C GLN A 23 -8.43 10.06 -9.33
N ALA A 24 -8.39 10.36 -8.03
CA ALA A 24 -8.55 11.73 -7.53
C ALA A 24 -7.45 12.65 -8.07
N LEU A 25 -6.18 12.20 -8.03
CA LEU A 25 -5.06 12.95 -8.58
C LEU A 25 -5.20 13.18 -10.09
N ALA A 26 -5.69 12.18 -10.84
CA ALA A 26 -5.96 12.33 -12.27
C ALA A 26 -7.06 13.36 -12.57
N ARG A 27 -8.10 13.45 -11.71
CA ARG A 27 -9.16 14.47 -11.83
C ARG A 27 -8.66 15.89 -11.50
N ILE A 28 -7.76 16.00 -10.52
CA ILE A 28 -7.13 17.29 -10.18
C ILE A 28 -6.20 17.75 -11.33
N GLY A 29 -5.48 16.81 -11.94
CA GLY A 29 -4.60 17.10 -13.06
C GLY A 29 -3.38 17.95 -12.65
N GLU A 30 -2.87 18.73 -13.60
CA GLU A 30 -1.63 19.50 -13.44
C GLU A 30 -1.73 20.70 -12.48
N GLU A 31 -2.94 21.03 -12.01
CA GLU A 31 -3.17 22.06 -11.00
C GLU A 31 -2.43 21.76 -9.68
N LEU A 32 -2.20 20.48 -9.38
CA LEU A 32 -1.54 20.04 -8.16
C LEU A 32 -0.33 19.15 -8.47
N ALA A 33 0.87 19.70 -8.32
CA ALA A 33 2.09 18.91 -8.38
C ALA A 33 2.21 18.00 -7.14
N VAL A 34 2.16 16.68 -7.34
CA VAL A 34 2.20 15.68 -6.26
C VAL A 34 3.47 14.83 -6.30
N ASP A 35 4.17 14.77 -5.17
CA ASP A 35 5.21 13.78 -4.86
C ASP A 35 4.59 12.67 -4.00
N LEU A 36 4.16 11.58 -4.65
CA LEU A 36 3.54 10.43 -3.99
C LEU A 36 4.61 9.38 -3.63
N GLN A 37 4.76 9.12 -2.33
CA GLN A 37 5.76 8.20 -1.79
C GLN A 37 5.08 7.06 -1.03
N PHE A 38 5.47 5.83 -1.31
CA PHE A 38 4.94 4.65 -0.64
C PHE A 38 5.78 4.31 0.59
N ARG A 39 5.11 4.17 1.73
CA ARG A 39 5.75 3.94 3.02
C ARG A 39 5.30 2.61 3.60
N ALA A 40 6.27 1.81 4.04
CA ALA A 40 6.06 0.48 4.56
C ALA A 40 5.33 0.52 5.90
N PHE A 41 4.36 -0.37 6.04
CA PHE A 41 3.68 -0.71 7.28
C PHE A 41 3.25 -2.18 7.20
N GLU A 42 3.69 -3.01 8.13
CA GLU A 42 3.23 -4.40 8.25
C GLU A 42 2.07 -4.49 9.25
N LEU A 43 0.91 -4.97 8.79
CA LEU A 43 -0.21 -5.33 9.66
C LEU A 43 0.08 -6.55 10.52
N ASN A 44 1.04 -7.38 10.10
CA ASN A 44 1.46 -8.62 10.75
C ASN A 44 3.00 -8.75 10.68
N PRO A 45 3.77 -7.90 11.39
CA PRO A 45 5.23 -7.89 11.30
C PRO A 45 5.88 -9.21 11.75
N ASP A 46 5.20 -9.95 12.62
CA ASP A 46 5.66 -11.25 13.14
C ASP A 46 5.14 -12.44 12.32
N MET A 47 4.50 -12.20 11.17
CA MET A 47 4.00 -13.26 10.29
C MET A 47 5.16 -14.12 9.78
N ALA A 48 5.08 -15.44 9.94
CA ALA A 48 6.07 -16.37 9.39
C ALA A 48 6.08 -16.33 7.84
N ARG A 49 7.20 -16.72 7.21
CA ARG A 49 7.34 -16.71 5.74
C ARG A 49 6.33 -17.64 5.07
N GLU A 50 6.00 -18.74 5.74
CA GLU A 50 5.02 -19.72 5.32
C GLU A 50 3.60 -19.15 5.33
N GLY A 51 3.37 -18.01 5.96
CA GLY A 51 2.05 -17.37 6.06
C GLY A 51 1.04 -18.19 6.84
N GLU A 52 -0.21 -17.76 6.82
CA GLU A 52 -1.34 -18.41 7.49
C GLU A 52 -2.52 -18.57 6.52
N ASP A 53 -3.42 -19.50 6.83
CA ASP A 53 -4.72 -19.53 6.14
C ASP A 53 -5.46 -18.21 6.37
N LEU A 54 -5.98 -17.63 5.30
CA LEU A 54 -6.60 -16.32 5.33
C LEU A 54 -7.85 -16.31 6.23
N ARG A 55 -8.71 -17.33 6.12
CA ARG A 55 -9.97 -17.36 6.87
C ARG A 55 -9.68 -17.54 8.34
N GLU A 56 -8.82 -18.48 8.70
CA GLU A 56 -8.39 -18.71 10.09
C GLU A 56 -7.76 -17.46 10.69
N HIS A 57 -6.88 -16.78 9.95
CA HIS A 57 -6.27 -15.53 10.38
C HIS A 57 -7.32 -14.44 10.65
N LEU A 58 -8.27 -14.24 9.73
CA LEU A 58 -9.31 -13.22 9.88
C LEU A 58 -10.26 -13.52 11.05
N VAL A 59 -10.62 -14.79 11.25
CA VAL A 59 -11.44 -15.22 12.41
C VAL A 59 -10.69 -14.96 13.70
N ARG A 60 -9.42 -15.37 13.80
CA ARG A 60 -8.59 -15.20 15.00
C ARG A 60 -8.34 -13.73 15.33
N LYS A 61 -8.05 -12.90 14.32
CA LYS A 61 -7.67 -11.49 14.51
C LYS A 61 -8.87 -10.57 14.72
N TYR A 62 -9.99 -10.82 14.04
CA TYR A 62 -11.14 -9.92 14.03
C TYR A 62 -12.41 -10.52 14.64
N GLY A 63 -12.40 -11.79 15.05
CA GLY A 63 -13.56 -12.46 15.65
C GLY A 63 -14.76 -12.57 14.70
N LEU A 64 -14.53 -12.52 13.39
CA LEU A 64 -15.60 -12.43 12.39
C LEU A 64 -16.27 -13.80 12.19
N ALA A 65 -17.60 -13.82 12.25
CA ALA A 65 -18.38 -14.97 11.84
C ALA A 65 -18.26 -15.19 10.31
N PRO A 66 -18.41 -16.43 9.79
CA PRO A 66 -18.30 -16.72 8.35
C PRO A 66 -19.14 -15.80 7.45
N ARG A 67 -20.39 -15.50 7.85
CA ARG A 67 -21.27 -14.58 7.11
C ARG A 67 -20.75 -13.14 7.05
N GLN A 68 -20.03 -12.68 8.08
CA GLN A 68 -19.42 -11.35 8.08
C GLN A 68 -18.21 -11.29 7.15
N LEU A 69 -17.44 -12.39 7.06
CA LEU A 69 -16.35 -12.52 6.10
C LEU A 69 -16.87 -12.48 4.66
N GLU A 70 -17.94 -13.22 4.36
CA GLU A 70 -18.55 -13.22 3.02
C GLU A 70 -19.06 -11.83 2.62
N ARG A 71 -19.78 -11.14 3.52
CA ARG A 71 -20.22 -9.76 3.30
C ARG A 71 -19.06 -8.79 3.09
N GLY A 72 -18.00 -8.92 3.90
CA GLY A 72 -16.79 -8.13 3.76
C GLY A 72 -16.10 -8.35 2.40
N GLN A 73 -16.00 -9.60 1.95
CA GLN A 73 -15.44 -9.94 0.64
C GLN A 73 -16.28 -9.40 -0.52
N ALA A 74 -17.61 -9.46 -0.41
CA ALA A 74 -18.50 -8.87 -1.42
C ALA A 74 -18.31 -7.34 -1.52
N ALA A 75 -18.25 -6.65 -0.38
CA ALA A 75 -17.99 -5.21 -0.33
C ALA A 75 -16.61 -4.83 -0.89
N LEU A 76 -15.59 -5.66 -0.65
CA LEU A 76 -14.26 -5.45 -1.23
C LEU A 76 -14.28 -5.57 -2.76
N ARG A 77 -14.96 -6.57 -3.31
CA ARG A 77 -15.10 -6.74 -4.76
C ARG A 77 -15.84 -5.57 -5.40
N GLU A 78 -16.96 -5.17 -4.82
CA GLU A 78 -17.74 -4.02 -5.29
C GLU A 78 -16.92 -2.72 -5.29
N ARG A 79 -16.26 -2.41 -4.16
CA ARG A 79 -15.46 -1.20 -4.04
C ARG A 79 -14.18 -1.23 -4.87
N GLY A 80 -13.57 -2.41 -5.04
CA GLY A 80 -12.46 -2.60 -5.96
C GLY A 80 -12.88 -2.29 -7.40
N ALA A 81 -13.98 -2.90 -7.87
CA ALA A 81 -14.49 -2.69 -9.22
C ALA A 81 -14.82 -1.21 -9.49
N ALA A 82 -15.39 -0.51 -8.50
CA ALA A 82 -15.67 0.92 -8.60
C ALA A 82 -14.43 1.80 -8.85
N VAL A 83 -13.25 1.33 -8.44
CA VAL A 83 -11.96 2.04 -8.66
C VAL A 83 -11.07 1.35 -9.71
N GLY A 84 -11.63 0.40 -10.47
CA GLY A 84 -10.89 -0.32 -11.52
C GLY A 84 -9.91 -1.38 -11.00
N PHE A 85 -10.08 -1.85 -9.76
CA PHE A 85 -9.25 -2.91 -9.17
C PHE A 85 -10.02 -4.23 -9.00
N GLU A 86 -9.57 -5.28 -9.67
CA GLU A 86 -10.20 -6.59 -9.60
C GLU A 86 -9.60 -7.45 -8.48
N PHE A 87 -10.45 -7.88 -7.54
CA PHE A 87 -10.07 -8.85 -6.51
C PHE A 87 -10.37 -10.26 -6.99
N GLY A 88 -9.33 -11.09 -7.06
CA GLY A 88 -9.42 -12.52 -7.34
C GLY A 88 -9.48 -13.37 -6.07
N GLU A 89 -9.28 -14.67 -6.25
CA GLU A 89 -9.20 -15.60 -5.13
C GLU A 89 -7.80 -15.62 -4.51
N ARG A 90 -7.75 -15.74 -3.18
CA ARG A 90 -6.52 -15.96 -2.42
C ARG A 90 -6.84 -16.77 -1.17
N SER A 91 -5.97 -17.72 -0.83
CA SER A 91 -6.17 -18.64 0.29
C SER A 91 -5.37 -18.27 1.53
N ARG A 92 -4.29 -17.48 1.39
CA ARG A 92 -3.36 -17.20 2.49
C ARG A 92 -3.09 -15.72 2.70
N ILE A 93 -2.62 -15.42 3.89
CA ILE A 93 -1.95 -14.16 4.22
C ILE A 93 -0.45 -14.42 4.38
N TRP A 94 0.36 -13.63 3.69
CA TRP A 94 1.82 -13.81 3.62
C TRP A 94 2.54 -12.74 4.43
N ASN A 95 3.77 -13.04 4.84
CA ASN A 95 4.69 -12.01 5.33
C ASN A 95 4.97 -10.99 4.21
N THR A 96 5.03 -9.70 4.54
CA THR A 96 5.21 -8.61 3.56
C THR A 96 6.54 -7.88 3.68
N PHE A 97 7.42 -8.29 4.58
CA PHE A 97 8.69 -7.61 4.83
C PHE A 97 9.56 -7.51 3.58
N ASP A 98 9.79 -8.63 2.89
CA ASP A 98 10.59 -8.64 1.66
C ASP A 98 9.92 -7.87 0.52
N ALA A 99 8.58 -7.90 0.44
CA ALA A 99 7.83 -7.08 -0.50
C ALA A 99 8.05 -5.57 -0.24
N HIS A 100 8.02 -5.14 1.03
CA HIS A 100 8.30 -3.75 1.41
C HIS A 100 9.75 -3.34 1.14
N ARG A 101 10.71 -4.25 1.35
CA ARG A 101 12.13 -4.01 1.02
C ARG A 101 12.28 -3.75 -0.48
N LEU A 102 11.60 -4.51 -1.34
CA LEU A 102 11.62 -4.26 -2.78
C LEU A 102 10.88 -2.98 -3.19
N VAL A 103 9.78 -2.60 -2.53
CA VAL A 103 9.14 -1.29 -2.77
C VAL A 103 10.09 -0.15 -2.42
N HIS A 104 10.80 -0.25 -1.29
CA HIS A 104 11.81 0.75 -0.92
C HIS A 104 12.92 0.84 -1.98
N TRP A 105 13.54 -0.30 -2.30
CA TRP A 105 14.61 -0.39 -3.30
C TRP A 105 14.17 0.14 -4.68
N ALA A 106 12.99 -0.26 -5.16
CA ALA A 106 12.43 0.21 -6.42
C ALA A 106 12.27 1.75 -6.46
N GLY A 107 12.02 2.38 -5.30
CA GLY A 107 11.95 3.83 -5.20
C GLY A 107 13.28 4.55 -5.40
N LEU A 108 14.41 3.90 -5.10
CA LEU A 108 15.74 4.44 -5.41
C LEU A 108 15.97 4.54 -6.93
N GLY A 109 15.31 3.68 -7.70
CA GLY A 109 15.33 3.67 -9.16
C GLY A 109 14.11 4.33 -9.83
N GLY A 110 13.25 5.03 -9.07
CA GLY A 110 12.08 5.73 -9.62
C GLY A 110 10.92 4.81 -10.05
N ARG A 111 10.88 3.55 -9.60
CA ARG A 111 9.86 2.54 -9.93
C ARG A 111 8.99 2.14 -8.74
N GLN A 112 8.95 2.95 -7.69
CA GLN A 112 8.24 2.64 -6.45
C GLN A 112 6.76 2.35 -6.69
N ARG A 113 6.12 3.19 -7.51
CA ARG A 113 4.69 3.13 -7.81
C ARG A 113 4.36 1.85 -8.56
N GLU A 114 5.12 1.54 -9.60
CA GLU A 114 4.95 0.34 -10.42
C GLU A 114 5.15 -0.92 -9.59
N MET A 115 6.20 -0.97 -8.74
CA MET A 115 6.43 -2.10 -7.85
C MET A 115 5.29 -2.30 -6.85
N LYS A 116 4.78 -1.21 -6.25
CA LYS A 116 3.62 -1.28 -5.34
C LYS A 116 2.39 -1.85 -6.05
N HIS A 117 2.09 -1.39 -7.25
CA HIS A 117 0.97 -1.87 -8.05
C HIS A 117 1.13 -3.35 -8.45
N ALA A 118 2.32 -3.77 -8.88
CA ALA A 118 2.61 -5.16 -9.23
C ALA A 118 2.38 -6.10 -8.04
N LEU A 119 2.87 -5.72 -6.85
CA LEU A 119 2.67 -6.48 -5.61
C LEU A 119 1.19 -6.58 -5.19
N LEU A 120 0.45 -5.48 -5.29
CA LEU A 120 -0.98 -5.47 -4.97
C LEU A 120 -1.77 -6.39 -5.92
N ARG A 121 -1.48 -6.35 -7.23
CA ARG A 121 -2.10 -7.26 -8.21
C ARG A 121 -1.70 -8.72 -7.99
N ALA A 122 -0.41 -8.99 -7.77
CA ALA A 122 0.10 -10.33 -7.49
C ALA A 122 -0.67 -10.98 -6.33
N TYR A 123 -0.82 -10.26 -5.22
CA TYR A 123 -1.46 -10.81 -4.04
C TYR A 123 -2.98 -10.82 -4.10
N HIS A 124 -3.61 -9.71 -4.51
CA HIS A 124 -5.06 -9.55 -4.40
C HIS A 124 -5.84 -10.00 -5.64
N THR A 125 -5.22 -9.97 -6.82
CA THR A 125 -5.85 -10.40 -8.09
C THR A 125 -5.43 -11.82 -8.43
N ARG A 126 -4.13 -12.14 -8.32
CA ARG A 126 -3.58 -13.44 -8.78
C ARG A 126 -3.37 -14.46 -7.65
N GLY A 127 -3.53 -14.06 -6.39
CA GLY A 127 -3.38 -14.95 -5.24
C GLY A 127 -1.95 -15.47 -5.03
N GLU A 128 -0.94 -14.78 -5.56
CA GLU A 128 0.45 -15.21 -5.54
C GLU A 128 1.08 -15.10 -4.14
N ASN A 129 2.09 -15.92 -3.90
CA ASN A 129 2.90 -15.88 -2.68
C ASN A 129 3.93 -14.74 -2.76
N ILE A 130 3.58 -13.57 -2.25
CA ILE A 130 4.47 -12.41 -2.15
C ILE A 130 5.57 -12.53 -1.06
N ALA A 131 5.66 -13.65 -0.35
CA ALA A 131 6.84 -14.00 0.46
C ALA A 131 7.83 -14.92 -0.30
N SER A 132 7.46 -15.36 -1.51
CA SER A 132 8.33 -16.17 -2.38
C SER A 132 9.36 -15.31 -3.09
N ARG A 133 10.63 -15.70 -2.99
CA ARG A 133 11.73 -15.07 -3.71
C ARG A 133 11.50 -15.05 -5.22
N GLU A 134 11.04 -16.16 -5.79
CA GLU A 134 10.82 -16.29 -7.24
C GLU A 134 9.73 -15.35 -7.72
N VAL A 135 8.60 -15.26 -6.99
CA VAL A 135 7.52 -14.31 -7.31
C VAL A 135 8.04 -12.89 -7.22
N LEU A 136 8.73 -12.53 -6.13
CA LEU A 136 9.23 -11.17 -5.92
C LEU A 136 10.23 -10.72 -7.01
N VAL A 137 11.13 -11.61 -7.43
CA VAL A 137 12.07 -11.32 -8.54
C VAL A 137 11.33 -11.17 -9.87
N ALA A 138 10.34 -12.02 -10.14
CA ALA A 138 9.52 -11.91 -11.35
C ALA A 138 8.74 -10.58 -11.40
N LEU A 139 8.20 -10.12 -10.27
CA LEU A 139 7.52 -8.82 -10.18
C LEU A 139 8.47 -7.65 -10.41
N ALA A 140 9.70 -7.71 -9.88
CA ALA A 140 10.71 -6.70 -10.16
C ALA A 140 11.00 -6.61 -11.67
N GLN A 141 11.11 -7.75 -12.34
CA GLN A 141 11.28 -7.80 -13.79
C GLN A 141 10.05 -7.26 -14.55
N GLU A 142 8.81 -7.56 -14.11
CA GLU A 142 7.55 -7.03 -14.67
C GLU A 142 7.58 -5.49 -14.72
N VAL A 143 8.16 -4.86 -13.69
CA VAL A 143 8.26 -3.39 -13.58
C VAL A 143 9.59 -2.82 -14.11
N SER A 144 10.29 -3.59 -14.95
CA SER A 144 11.53 -3.20 -15.63
C SER A 144 12.71 -2.91 -14.69
N LEU A 145 12.78 -3.60 -13.55
CA LEU A 145 13.96 -3.61 -12.66
C LEU A 145 14.84 -4.85 -12.93
N ASP A 146 16.13 -4.79 -12.60
CA ASP A 146 17.05 -5.92 -12.83
C ASP A 146 16.72 -7.07 -11.86
N PRO A 147 16.33 -8.26 -12.36
CA PRO A 147 15.99 -9.41 -11.52
C PRO A 147 17.18 -9.91 -10.68
N ARG A 148 18.43 -9.71 -11.13
CA ARG A 148 19.62 -10.08 -10.35
C ARG A 148 19.76 -9.19 -9.13
N GLN A 149 19.63 -7.87 -9.30
CA GLN A 149 19.68 -6.92 -8.19
C GLN A 149 18.53 -7.12 -7.21
N ALA A 150 17.33 -7.43 -7.71
CA ALA A 150 16.21 -7.80 -6.84
C ALA A 150 16.53 -9.05 -6.00
N GLY A 151 17.15 -10.07 -6.62
CA GLY A 151 17.66 -11.24 -5.92
C GLY A 151 18.69 -10.91 -4.84
N GLU A 152 19.66 -10.05 -5.17
CA GLU A 152 20.69 -9.59 -4.21
C GLU A 152 20.08 -8.85 -3.02
N VAL A 153 19.07 -8.00 -3.25
CA VAL A 153 18.32 -7.38 -2.15
C VAL A 153 17.74 -8.49 -1.27
N LEU A 154 17.00 -9.44 -1.83
CA LEU A 154 16.34 -10.50 -1.07
C LEU A 154 17.34 -11.36 -0.26
N ASP A 155 18.52 -11.63 -0.81
CA ASP A 155 19.51 -12.53 -0.22
C ASP A 155 20.42 -11.85 0.84
N SER A 156 20.59 -10.52 0.80
CA SER A 156 21.61 -9.80 1.59
C SER A 156 21.12 -9.06 2.84
N GLY A 157 19.81 -9.00 3.10
CA GLY A 157 19.25 -8.18 4.18
C GLY A 157 19.17 -6.68 3.87
N ALA A 158 19.64 -6.22 2.70
CA ALA A 158 19.57 -4.82 2.26
C ALA A 158 18.17 -4.19 2.44
N HIS A 159 18.12 -2.92 2.83
CA HIS A 159 16.89 -2.15 3.08
C HIS A 159 16.01 -2.65 4.24
N GLY A 160 16.44 -3.67 4.99
CA GLY A 160 15.70 -4.14 6.16
C GLY A 160 15.55 -3.06 7.24
N ASP A 161 16.64 -2.34 7.53
CA ASP A 161 16.64 -1.26 8.52
C ASP A 161 15.78 -0.06 8.08
N ASP A 162 15.76 0.25 6.78
CA ASP A 162 14.94 1.33 6.22
C ASP A 162 13.45 1.05 6.40
N VAL A 163 13.02 -0.18 6.11
CA VAL A 163 11.63 -0.63 6.30
C VAL A 163 11.24 -0.58 7.78
N ARG A 164 12.08 -1.15 8.65
CA ARG A 164 11.83 -1.16 10.10
C ARG A 164 11.84 0.25 10.69
N HIS A 165 12.69 1.14 10.19
CA HIS A 165 12.70 2.55 10.60
C HIS A 165 11.40 3.26 10.19
N SER A 166 10.95 3.06 8.95
CA SER A 166 9.67 3.58 8.45
C SER A 166 8.52 3.17 9.36
N GLU A 167 8.38 1.87 9.65
CA GLU A 167 7.32 1.34 10.51
C GLU A 167 7.33 1.94 11.92
N ARG A 168 8.51 1.99 12.56
CA ARG A 168 8.66 2.60 13.89
C ARG A 168 8.31 4.10 13.89
N ARG A 169 8.57 4.83 12.80
CA ARG A 169 8.14 6.23 12.67
C ARG A 169 6.61 6.31 12.71
N TRP A 170 5.91 5.47 11.94
CA TRP A 170 4.44 5.51 11.86
C TRP A 170 3.76 5.10 13.15
N GLN A 171 4.28 4.06 13.81
CA GLN A 171 3.80 3.63 15.12
C GLN A 171 3.95 4.75 16.17
N ARG A 172 5.09 5.45 16.19
CA ARG A 172 5.30 6.61 17.10
C ARG A 172 4.37 7.78 16.82
N LEU A 173 3.94 7.95 15.57
CA LEU A 173 2.94 8.94 15.17
C LEU A 173 1.49 8.45 15.40
N GLY A 174 1.29 7.31 16.05
CA GLY A 174 -0.03 6.79 16.39
C GLY A 174 -0.77 6.14 15.22
N ILE A 175 -0.12 5.90 14.08
CA ILE A 175 -0.72 5.19 12.96
C ILE A 175 -0.87 3.72 13.33
N GLN A 176 -2.12 3.27 13.47
CA GLN A 176 -2.47 1.89 13.80
C GLN A 176 -3.26 1.17 12.70
N ALA A 177 -3.60 1.88 11.62
CA ALA A 177 -4.39 1.36 10.52
C ALA A 177 -3.91 1.90 9.17
N VAL A 178 -4.10 1.09 8.13
CA VAL A 178 -3.73 1.41 6.75
C VAL A 178 -4.90 1.13 5.78
N PRO A 179 -5.01 1.87 4.66
CA PRO A 179 -4.09 2.91 4.22
C PRO A 179 -4.22 4.18 5.08
N SER A 180 -3.11 4.87 5.26
CA SER A 180 -3.07 6.22 5.84
C SER A 180 -2.23 7.11 4.92
N LEU A 181 -2.62 8.38 4.76
CA LEU A 181 -1.87 9.38 4.01
C LEU A 181 -1.38 10.43 4.99
N LEU A 182 -0.09 10.75 4.94
CA LEU A 182 0.45 11.94 5.58
C LEU A 182 0.80 12.97 4.50
N VAL A 183 0.01 14.04 4.45
CA VAL A 183 0.16 15.13 3.47
C VAL A 183 1.01 16.25 4.08
N ASP A 184 2.05 16.64 3.34
CA ASP A 184 3.05 17.65 3.72
C ASP A 184 3.64 17.48 5.14
N GLY A 185 3.70 16.22 5.59
CA GLY A 185 4.22 15.86 6.90
C GLY A 185 3.33 16.27 8.09
N ARG A 186 2.10 16.74 7.85
CA ARG A 186 1.27 17.39 8.88
C ARG A 186 -0.18 16.90 8.92
N HIS A 187 -0.78 16.61 7.78
CA HIS A 187 -2.20 16.26 7.71
C HIS A 187 -2.36 14.76 7.52
N LEU A 188 -2.91 14.09 8.55
CA LEU A 188 -3.18 12.67 8.52
C LEU A 188 -4.60 12.41 8.01
N ILE A 189 -4.72 11.64 6.93
CA ILE A 189 -5.98 11.13 6.40
C ILE A 189 -5.95 9.61 6.55
N GLN A 190 -6.93 9.01 7.22
CA GLN A 190 -6.95 7.57 7.50
C GLN A 190 -8.10 6.87 6.77
N GLY A 191 -7.78 5.78 6.08
CA GLY A 191 -8.74 4.93 5.40
C GLY A 191 -8.71 5.07 3.87
N GLY A 192 -9.24 4.04 3.20
CA GLY A 192 -9.46 4.05 1.74
C GLY A 192 -10.74 4.81 1.42
N HIS A 193 -10.65 6.12 1.23
CA HIS A 193 -11.78 6.96 0.86
C HIS A 193 -12.12 6.84 -0.64
N PRO A 194 -13.36 7.18 -1.05
CA PRO A 194 -13.72 7.32 -2.46
C PRO A 194 -12.90 8.42 -3.15
N PRO A 195 -12.73 8.35 -4.49
CA PRO A 195 -11.99 9.35 -5.27
C PRO A 195 -12.45 10.79 -5.00
N GLU A 196 -13.77 11.02 -4.89
CA GLU A 196 -14.37 12.35 -4.70
C GLU A 196 -13.95 12.97 -3.36
N VAL A 197 -13.85 12.13 -2.32
CA VAL A 197 -13.45 12.56 -0.98
C VAL A 197 -11.95 12.86 -0.95
N PHE A 198 -11.12 12.03 -1.59
CA PHE A 198 -9.69 12.35 -1.74
C PHE A 198 -9.49 13.65 -2.52
N GLU A 199 -10.19 13.85 -3.63
CA GLU A 199 -10.11 15.07 -4.43
C GLU A 199 -10.46 16.31 -3.59
N GLN A 200 -11.59 16.27 -2.89
CA GLN A 200 -12.02 17.37 -2.02
C GLN A 200 -10.98 17.68 -0.95
N LEU A 201 -10.48 16.67 -0.24
CA LEU A 201 -9.49 16.85 0.84
C LEU A 201 -8.18 17.44 0.32
N LEU A 202 -7.67 16.95 -0.82
CA LEU A 202 -6.42 17.44 -1.39
C LEU A 202 -6.55 18.89 -1.87
N ARG A 203 -7.65 19.27 -2.53
CA ARG A 203 -7.91 20.66 -2.93
C ARG A 203 -8.00 21.61 -1.73
N GLN A 204 -8.64 21.17 -0.64
CA GLN A 204 -8.71 21.96 0.60
C GLN A 204 -7.34 22.18 1.23
N LEU A 205 -6.49 21.14 1.26
CA LEU A 205 -5.14 21.22 1.83
C LEU A 205 -4.20 22.08 0.98
N ASP A 206 -4.36 22.04 -0.34
CA ASP A 206 -3.60 22.87 -1.27
C ASP A 206 -3.94 24.36 -1.09
N ALA A 207 -5.23 24.71 -1.09
CA ALA A 207 -5.69 26.09 -0.87
C ALA A 207 -5.21 26.66 0.48
N ALA A 208 -5.30 25.88 1.56
CA ALA A 208 -4.83 26.29 2.89
C ALA A 208 -3.30 26.49 2.95
N THR A 209 -2.54 25.82 2.09
CA THR A 209 -1.08 25.99 1.99
C THR A 209 -0.72 27.23 1.19
N ASP A 210 -1.44 27.49 0.10
CA ASP A 210 -1.29 28.70 -0.72
C ASP A 210 -1.60 29.98 0.05
N GLU A 211 -2.71 30.01 0.80
CA GLU A 211 -3.07 31.16 1.64
C GLU A 211 -1.98 31.47 2.68
N ARG A 212 -1.41 30.43 3.27
CA ARG A 212 -0.32 30.58 4.26
C ARG A 212 0.97 31.08 3.62
N ASN A 213 1.32 30.60 2.42
CA ASN A 213 2.51 31.05 1.72
C ASN A 213 2.39 32.50 1.23
N ARG A 214 1.17 33.00 0.97
CA ARG A 214 0.91 34.40 0.61
C ARG A 214 0.89 35.35 1.82
N ALA A 215 0.70 34.82 3.03
CA ALA A 215 0.64 35.59 4.27
C ALA A 215 2.00 35.77 4.97
N VAL A 216 3.08 35.23 4.40
CA VAL A 216 4.48 35.33 4.87
C VAL A 216 5.29 36.17 3.90
#